data_AF-A0A1B6EQ71-F1
#
_entry.id   AF-A0A1B6EQ71-F1
#
_cell.length_a   1.000
_cell.length_b   1.000
_cell.length_c   1.000
_cell.angle_alpha   90.00
_cell.angle_beta   90.00
_cell.angle_gamma   90.00
#
_symmetry.space_group_name_H-M   'P 1'
#
loop_
_entity.id
_entity.type
_entity.pdbx_description
1 polymer ?
#
loop_
_entity_poly.entity_id
_entity_poly.type
_entity_poly.pdbx_seq_one_letter_code
_entity_poly.pdbx_strand_id
1 'polypeptide(L)'
;AVCLEQKQRRDKECGVSMTFDNKSATFTRSGSFRKPSLTEQQENQKPLPLSRHSNNAICNNNAKSLRSSNPFAIERPHAPPIMLERQSSFRGFSQLSKNGSPFKRQMSLRISDLPSNSERQKIFMAAQKPLKMTEPQCDSV
;
A
#
# COMPACT_ATOMS: atom_id res chain seq x y z
N ALA A 1 10.45 -18.32 31.68
CA ALA A 1 9.51 -17.46 32.45
C ALA A 1 8.99 -16.28 31.63
N VAL A 2 9.87 -15.41 31.11
CA VAL A 2 9.51 -14.16 30.40
C VAL A 2 8.52 -14.32 29.24
N CYS A 3 8.67 -15.37 28.41
CA CYS A 3 7.74 -15.60 27.29
C CYS A 3 6.32 -15.98 27.76
N LEU A 4 6.21 -16.65 28.91
CA LEU A 4 4.94 -17.09 29.48
C LEU A 4 4.20 -15.90 30.11
N GLU A 5 4.94 -15.03 30.78
CA GLU A 5 4.45 -13.76 31.32
C GLU A 5 3.96 -12.80 30.23
N GLN A 6 4.75 -12.60 29.17
CA GLN A 6 4.35 -11.77 28.03
C GLN A 6 3.15 -12.35 27.26
N LYS A 7 3.00 -13.68 27.23
CA LYS A 7 1.81 -14.33 26.66
C LYS A 7 0.59 -14.08 27.52
N GLN A 8 0.66 -14.33 28.83
CA GLN A 8 -0.46 -14.05 29.74
C GLN A 8 -0.87 -12.57 29.70
N ARG A 9 0.08 -11.64 29.59
CA ARG A 9 -0.23 -10.22 29.45
C ARG A 9 -0.98 -9.92 28.15
N ARG A 10 -0.52 -10.46 27.03
CA ARG A 10 -1.21 -10.32 25.73
C ARG A 10 -2.61 -10.95 25.74
N ASP A 11 -2.77 -12.09 26.40
CA ASP A 11 -4.07 -12.77 26.48
C ASP A 11 -5.04 -12.01 27.40
N LYS A 12 -4.56 -11.39 28.48
CA LYS A 12 -5.35 -10.53 29.38
C LYS A 12 -5.70 -9.17 28.78
N GLU A 13 -4.81 -8.58 27.98
CA GLU A 13 -5.00 -7.28 27.32
C GLU A 13 -5.61 -7.42 25.91
N CYS A 14 -5.91 -8.65 25.47
CA CYS A 14 -6.58 -8.90 24.20
C CYS A 14 -8.02 -8.41 24.28
N GLY A 15 -8.24 -7.12 23.98
CA GLY A 15 -9.55 -6.48 24.00
C GLY A 15 -10.46 -6.89 22.83
N VAL A 16 -10.29 -8.09 22.26
CA VAL A 16 -11.12 -8.63 21.18
C VAL A 16 -11.61 -10.02 21.59
N SER A 17 -12.92 -10.15 21.74
CA SER A 17 -13.60 -11.43 21.97
C SER A 17 -14.50 -11.78 20.80
N MET A 18 -14.64 -13.07 20.52
CA MET A 18 -15.59 -13.60 19.54
C MET A 18 -16.59 -14.48 20.25
N THR A 19 -17.87 -14.24 20.03
CA THR A 19 -18.98 -15.04 20.57
C THR A 19 -19.80 -15.60 19.43
N PHE A 20 -20.26 -16.84 19.59
CA PHE A 20 -21.14 -17.49 18.64
C PHE A 20 -22.53 -17.61 19.26
N ASP A 21 -23.54 -17.07 18.57
CA ASP A 21 -24.93 -17.27 18.96
C ASP A 21 -25.52 -18.46 18.19
N ASN A 22 -25.84 -19.51 18.92
CA ASN A 22 -26.35 -20.77 18.37
C ASN A 22 -27.78 -20.63 17.81
N LYS A 23 -28.55 -19.62 18.25
CA LYS A 23 -29.93 -19.39 17.78
C LYS A 23 -29.96 -18.70 16.42
N SER A 24 -29.01 -17.80 16.18
CA SER A 24 -28.87 -17.05 14.92
C SER A 24 -27.75 -17.57 14.02
N ALA A 25 -27.05 -18.63 14.43
CA ALA A 25 -25.85 -19.17 13.79
C ALA A 25 -24.83 -18.08 13.38
N THR A 26 -24.72 -17.04 14.21
CA THR A 26 -23.96 -15.83 13.88
C THR A 26 -22.76 -15.66 14.81
N PHE A 27 -21.62 -15.29 14.22
CA PHE A 27 -20.42 -14.90 14.96
C PHE A 27 -20.41 -13.39 15.17
N THR A 28 -20.41 -12.96 16.43
CA THR A 28 -20.25 -11.55 16.80
C THR A 28 -18.85 -11.34 17.36
N ARG A 29 -18.12 -10.38 16.78
CA ARG A 29 -16.83 -9.94 17.31
C ARG A 29 -17.03 -8.64 18.07
N SER A 30 -16.73 -8.65 19.37
CA SER A 30 -16.75 -7.46 20.23
C SER A 30 -15.33 -7.04 20.58
N GLY A 31 -15.09 -5.73 20.58
CA GLY A 31 -13.82 -5.14 20.96
C GLY A 31 -12.90 -4.74 19.80
N SER A 32 -11.72 -4.22 20.13
CA SER A 32 -10.84 -3.48 19.21
C SER A 32 -9.38 -3.90 19.35
N PHE A 33 -8.69 -4.09 18.23
CA PHE A 33 -7.23 -4.26 18.19
C PHE A 33 -6.46 -2.94 18.28
N ARG A 34 -7.18 -1.81 18.30
CA ARG A 34 -6.54 -0.51 18.36
C ARG A 34 -5.80 -0.42 19.69
N LYS A 35 -4.51 -0.10 19.60
CA LYS A 35 -3.77 0.32 20.78
C LYS A 35 -4.43 1.59 21.30
N PRO A 36 -4.70 1.70 22.61
CA PRO A 36 -5.22 2.93 23.17
C PRO A 36 -4.26 4.06 22.80
N SER A 37 -4.84 5.19 22.40
CA SER A 37 -4.07 6.39 22.12
C SER A 37 -3.28 6.82 23.36
N LEU A 38 -2.17 7.56 23.19
CA LEU A 38 -1.39 8.06 24.33
C LEU A 38 -2.27 8.82 25.35
N THR A 39 -3.32 9.50 24.86
CA THR A 39 -4.32 10.19 25.67
C THR A 39 -5.18 9.25 26.51
N GLU A 40 -5.59 8.10 25.97
CA GLU A 40 -6.43 7.09 26.66
C GLU A 40 -5.64 6.29 27.71
N GLN A 41 -4.33 6.09 27.47
CA GLN A 41 -3.42 5.51 28.47
C GLN A 41 -3.17 6.45 29.66
N GLN A 42 -3.29 7.76 29.44
CA GLN A 42 -3.08 8.77 30.48
C GLN A 42 -4.31 8.95 31.37
N GLU A 43 -5.52 8.72 30.83
CA GLU A 43 -6.78 8.78 31.58
C GLU A 43 -6.93 7.65 32.61
N ASN A 44 -6.43 6.44 32.31
CA ASN A 44 -6.47 5.31 33.24
C ASN A 44 -5.45 5.39 34.39
N GLN A 45 -4.53 6.37 34.34
CA GLN A 45 -3.65 6.67 35.46
C GLN A 45 -4.35 7.68 36.36
N LYS A 46 -4.62 7.31 37.61
CA LYS A 46 -5.17 8.20 38.65
C LYS A 46 -4.54 9.60 38.56
N PRO A 47 -5.33 10.68 38.71
CA PRO A 47 -4.87 12.05 38.48
C PRO A 47 -3.72 12.38 39.43
N LEU A 48 -2.50 12.38 38.89
CA LEU A 48 -1.37 13.06 39.50
C LEU A 48 -1.52 14.57 39.23
N PRO A 49 -1.24 15.44 40.22
CA PRO A 49 -1.50 16.87 40.11
C PRO A 49 -0.75 17.50 38.93
N LEU A 50 -1.49 18.30 38.16
CA LEU A 50 -1.02 19.11 37.03
C LEU A 50 0.30 19.82 37.37
N SER A 51 1.40 19.42 36.73
CA SER A 51 2.47 20.37 36.44
C SER A 51 2.07 21.15 35.20
N ARG A 52 1.55 22.36 35.42
CA ARG A 52 1.39 23.39 34.39
C ARG A 52 2.73 23.62 33.68
N HIS A 53 2.88 23.15 32.45
CA HIS A 53 3.76 23.80 31.50
C HIS A 53 2.99 24.04 30.21
N SER A 54 2.57 25.29 30.14
CA SER A 54 1.79 25.96 29.13
C SER A 54 2.47 25.94 27.75
N ASN A 55 1.62 25.78 26.71
CA ASN A 55 1.65 26.48 25.41
C ASN A 55 1.98 25.67 24.14
N ASN A 56 0.92 25.47 23.35
CA ASN A 56 0.78 25.72 21.90
C ASN A 56 2.01 25.65 20.98
N ALA A 57 1.88 24.91 19.87
CA ALA A 57 2.27 25.42 18.54
C ALA A 57 1.65 24.61 17.39
N ILE A 58 0.48 25.06 16.91
CA ILE A 58 0.28 25.21 15.47
C ILE A 58 0.97 26.53 15.12
N CYS A 59 2.17 26.49 14.52
CA CYS A 59 2.66 27.51 13.57
C CYS A 59 4.13 27.29 13.18
N ASN A 60 4.34 27.30 11.86
CA ASN A 60 5.43 27.95 11.14
C ASN A 60 6.86 27.35 11.17
N ASN A 61 7.38 27.20 9.93
CA ASN A 61 8.66 26.65 9.50
C ASN A 61 9.93 27.42 9.96
N ASN A 62 10.00 27.94 11.19
CA ASN A 62 11.22 28.60 11.69
C ASN A 62 11.42 28.43 13.20
N ALA A 63 11.15 27.24 13.72
CA ALA A 63 11.51 26.90 15.09
C ALA A 63 12.85 26.15 15.08
N LYS A 64 13.93 26.85 15.47
CA LYS A 64 15.11 26.20 16.06
C LYS A 64 14.59 25.40 17.25
N SER A 65 14.34 24.12 17.02
CA SER A 65 13.83 23.18 18.02
C SER A 65 14.71 23.32 19.25
N LEU A 66 14.12 23.80 20.35
CA LEU A 66 14.70 23.71 21.68
C LEU A 66 15.07 22.24 21.87
N ARG A 67 16.35 21.94 21.68
CA ARG A 67 16.89 20.59 21.82
C ARG A 67 16.63 20.25 23.28
N SER A 68 15.71 19.31 23.54
CA SER A 68 15.73 18.58 24.79
C SER A 68 17.08 17.88 24.84
N SER A 69 18.05 18.54 25.48
CA SER A 69 19.43 18.07 25.57
C SER A 69 19.43 16.88 26.52
N ASN A 70 19.11 15.70 25.97
CA ASN A 70 19.31 14.45 26.66
C ASN A 70 20.80 14.10 26.51
N PRO A 71 21.59 14.13 27.60
CA PRO A 71 23.04 13.91 27.54
C PRO A 71 23.42 12.48 27.13
N PHE A 72 22.47 11.54 27.18
CA PHE A 72 22.66 10.15 26.73
C PHE A 72 22.21 9.91 25.29
N ALA A 73 21.63 10.91 24.62
CA ALA A 73 21.15 10.76 23.25
C ALA A 73 22.27 11.06 22.25
N ILE A 74 22.69 10.03 21.51
CA ILE A 74 23.59 10.20 20.37
C ILE A 74 22.79 10.83 19.22
N GLU A 75 23.33 11.90 18.63
CA GLU A 75 22.68 12.56 17.49
C GLU A 75 22.68 11.65 16.26
N ARG A 76 21.53 11.53 15.60
CA ARG A 76 21.43 10.80 14.33
C ARG A 76 22.10 11.63 13.23
N PRO A 77 22.82 11.01 12.28
CA PRO A 77 23.34 11.71 11.12
C PRO A 77 22.18 12.37 10.36
N HIS A 78 22.22 13.70 10.24
CA HIS A 78 21.22 14.45 9.50
C HIS A 78 21.55 14.38 8.01
N ALA A 79 20.54 14.14 7.16
CA ALA A 79 20.74 14.14 5.72
C ALA A 79 21.24 15.52 5.26
N PRO A 80 22.24 15.58 4.36
CA PRO A 80 22.72 16.86 3.83
C PRO A 80 21.61 17.56 3.02
N PRO A 81 21.62 18.91 2.92
CA PRO A 81 20.57 19.67 2.23
C PRO A 81 20.31 19.22 0.79
N ILE A 82 21.34 18.78 0.06
CA ILE A 82 21.25 18.19 -1.29
C ILE A 82 20.31 16.96 -1.35
N MET A 83 20.21 16.20 -0.26
CA MET A 83 19.29 15.04 -0.16
C MET A 83 17.87 15.45 0.22
N LEU A 84 17.68 16.62 0.84
CA LEU A 84 16.37 17.19 1.15
C LEU A 84 15.79 17.93 -0.05
N GLU A 85 16.65 18.59 -0.82
CA GLU A 85 16.36 19.18 -2.13
C GLU A 85 16.19 18.08 -3.19
N ARG A 86 15.32 17.11 -2.90
CA ARG A 86 14.85 16.18 -3.92
C ARG A 86 14.05 17.03 -4.91
N GLN A 87 14.57 17.17 -6.12
CA GLN A 87 13.84 17.70 -7.27
C GLN A 87 12.40 17.20 -7.24
N SER A 88 11.45 18.14 -7.27
CA SER A 88 10.04 17.83 -7.17
C SER A 88 9.65 16.88 -8.30
N SER A 89 9.14 15.71 -7.93
CA SER A 89 8.61 14.67 -8.81
C SER A 89 9.59 14.12 -9.86
N PHE A 90 10.20 12.97 -9.56
CA PHE A 90 10.63 12.07 -10.62
C PHE A 90 9.40 11.65 -11.46
N ARG A 91 9.22 12.26 -12.64
CA ARG A 91 8.10 11.98 -13.56
C ARG A 91 8.36 10.79 -14.50
N GLY A 92 9.37 9.97 -14.20
CA GLY A 92 9.71 8.78 -15.00
C GLY A 92 8.78 7.57 -14.75
N PHE A 93 7.90 7.61 -13.75
CA PHE A 93 6.99 6.50 -13.46
C PHE A 93 6.01 6.20 -14.62
N SER A 94 5.55 7.22 -15.34
CA SER A 94 4.69 7.03 -16.52
C SER A 94 5.41 6.40 -17.71
N GLN A 95 6.75 6.41 -17.72
CA GLN A 95 7.54 5.74 -18.76
C GLN A 95 7.72 4.25 -18.44
N LEU A 96 7.74 3.87 -17.16
CA LEU A 96 7.85 2.46 -16.74
C LEU A 96 6.69 1.58 -17.21
N SER A 97 5.49 2.15 -17.42
CA SER A 97 4.35 1.39 -17.92
C SER A 97 4.37 1.13 -19.42
N LYS A 98 5.11 1.94 -20.21
CA LYS A 98 5.11 1.86 -21.68
C LYS A 98 5.81 0.62 -22.21
N ASN A 99 6.92 0.22 -21.60
CA ASN A 99 7.75 -0.89 -22.07
C ASN A 99 7.61 -2.14 -21.19
N GLY A 100 6.58 -2.18 -20.34
CA GLY A 100 6.37 -3.22 -19.34
C GLY A 100 7.03 -2.86 -18.00
N SER A 101 6.23 -2.93 -16.93
CA SER A 101 6.70 -2.57 -15.59
C SER A 101 7.77 -3.56 -15.11
N PRO A 102 8.91 -3.09 -14.59
CA PRO A 102 10.00 -3.95 -14.07
C PRO A 102 9.58 -4.79 -12.85
N PHE A 103 8.42 -4.48 -12.25
CA PHE A 103 7.87 -5.21 -11.12
C PHE A 103 6.86 -6.29 -11.52
N LYS A 104 6.41 -6.32 -12.79
CA LYS A 104 5.36 -7.24 -13.24
C LYS A 104 5.99 -8.52 -13.81
N ARG A 105 6.11 -9.53 -12.95
CA ARG A 105 6.47 -10.89 -13.36
C ARG A 105 5.25 -11.55 -14.01
N GLN A 106 5.29 -11.77 -15.33
CA GLN A 106 4.25 -12.53 -16.03
C GLN A 106 4.72 -13.97 -16.19
N MET A 107 4.13 -14.88 -15.38
CA MET A 107 4.27 -16.33 -15.56
C MET A 107 3.25 -16.87 -16.58
N SER A 108 2.25 -16.07 -16.94
CA SER A 108 1.25 -16.36 -17.96
C SER A 108 1.51 -15.57 -19.24
N LEU A 109 1.09 -16.15 -20.37
CA LEU A 109 1.17 -15.50 -21.68
C LEU A 109 0.39 -14.18 -21.69
N ARG A 110 0.88 -13.17 -22.43
CA ARG A 110 0.13 -11.90 -22.58
C ARG A 110 -1.11 -12.12 -23.45
N ILE A 111 -2.10 -11.26 -23.25
CA ILE A 111 -3.35 -11.28 -24.04
C ILE A 111 -3.02 -11.17 -25.54
N SER A 112 -2.09 -10.30 -25.94
CA SER A 112 -1.61 -10.17 -27.33
C SER A 112 -1.01 -11.46 -27.89
N ASP A 113 -0.39 -12.25 -27.02
CA ASP A 113 0.41 -13.41 -27.40
C ASP A 113 -0.44 -14.69 -27.36
N LEU A 114 -1.71 -14.60 -26.93
CA LEU A 114 -2.62 -15.74 -26.91
C LEU A 114 -2.80 -16.31 -28.32
N PRO A 115 -2.70 -17.65 -28.49
CA PRO A 115 -2.83 -18.29 -29.80
C PRO A 115 -4.16 -17.95 -30.48
N SER A 116 -5.25 -17.85 -29.71
CA SER A 116 -6.58 -17.46 -30.21
C SER A 116 -6.64 -16.03 -30.76
N ASN A 117 -5.83 -15.12 -30.24
CA ASN A 117 -5.72 -13.76 -30.77
C ASN A 117 -4.85 -13.71 -32.03
N SER A 118 -3.76 -14.49 -32.06
CA SER A 118 -2.94 -14.64 -33.28
C SER A 118 -3.75 -15.22 -34.45
N GLU A 119 -4.63 -16.19 -34.18
CA GLU A 119 -5.50 -16.80 -35.18
C GLU A 119 -6.56 -15.83 -35.68
N ARG A 120 -7.23 -15.10 -34.77
CA ARG A 120 -8.14 -14.01 -35.16
C ARG A 120 -7.46 -12.97 -36.05
N GLN A 121 -6.23 -12.57 -35.73
CA GLN A 121 -5.47 -11.63 -36.56
C GLN A 121 -5.16 -12.20 -37.94
N LYS A 122 -4.74 -13.47 -38.01
CA LYS A 122 -4.53 -14.15 -39.31
C LYS A 122 -5.81 -14.21 -40.13
N ILE A 123 -6.94 -14.55 -39.53
CA ILE A 123 -8.26 -14.58 -40.20
C ILE A 123 -8.63 -13.18 -40.69
N PHE A 124 -8.45 -12.16 -39.86
CA PHE A 124 -8.71 -10.77 -40.22
C PHE A 124 -7.84 -10.31 -41.40
N MET A 125 -6.54 -10.58 -41.37
CA MET A 125 -5.62 -10.26 -42.47
C MET A 125 -5.90 -11.10 -43.73
N ALA A 126 -6.34 -12.35 -43.58
CA ALA A 126 -6.75 -13.20 -44.70
C ALA A 126 -8.03 -12.69 -45.35
N ALA A 127 -9.00 -12.24 -44.55
CA ALA A 127 -10.23 -11.62 -45.04
C ALA A 127 -9.98 -10.27 -45.75
N GLN A 128 -8.88 -9.59 -45.43
CA GLN A 128 -8.46 -8.35 -46.09
C GLN A 128 -7.63 -8.57 -47.36
N LYS A 129 -7.24 -9.81 -47.69
CA LYS A 129 -6.65 -10.08 -49.01
C LYS A 129 -7.79 -10.05 -50.05
N PRO A 130 -7.76 -9.15 -51.04
CA PRO A 130 -8.77 -9.16 -52.09
C PRO A 130 -8.65 -10.51 -52.81
N LEU A 131 -9.77 -11.23 -52.89
CA LEU A 131 -9.94 -12.33 -53.82
C LEU A 131 -9.58 -11.80 -55.21
N LYS A 132 -8.45 -12.25 -55.77
CA LYS A 132 -8.22 -12.11 -57.21
C LYS A 132 -9.32 -12.93 -57.89
N MET A 133 -10.39 -12.26 -58.26
CA MET A 133 -11.39 -12.78 -59.19
C MET A 133 -10.64 -13.07 -60.49
N THR A 134 -10.34 -14.34 -60.75
CA THR A 134 -9.98 -14.80 -62.08
C THR A 134 -11.24 -14.71 -62.93
N GLU A 135 -11.18 -13.80 -63.90
CA GLU A 135 -12.17 -13.57 -64.96
C GLU A 135 -12.46 -14.89 -65.70
N PRO A 136 -13.73 -15.29 -65.89
CA PRO A 136 -14.04 -16.41 -66.76
C PRO A 136 -13.83 -15.95 -68.20
N GLN A 137 -12.83 -16.51 -68.87
CA GLN A 137 -12.67 -16.38 -70.31
C GLN A 137 -13.86 -17.06 -70.99
N CYS A 138 -14.72 -16.28 -71.63
CA CYS A 138 -15.72 -16.79 -72.56
C CYS A 138 -15.01 -17.20 -73.85
N ASP A 139 -14.65 -18.47 -73.97
CA ASP A 139 -14.22 -19.03 -75.24
C ASP A 139 -15.41 -19.07 -76.20
N SER A 140 -15.31 -18.27 -77.26
CA SER A 140 -16.24 -18.25 -78.38
C SER A 140 -15.78 -19.26 -79.42
N VAL A 141 -16.62 -20.27 -79.73
CA VAL A 141 -16.62 -21.00 -81.01
C VAL A 141 -18.06 -21.28 -81.40
#